data_AF-A0AAV4G6W0-F1
#
_entry.id   AF-A0AAV4G6W0-F1
#
_cell.length_a   1.000
_cell.length_b   1.000
_cell.length_c   1.000
_cell.angle_alpha   90.00
_cell.angle_beta   90.00
_cell.angle_gamma   90.00
#
_symmetry.space_group_name_H-M   'P 1'
#
loop_
_entity.id
_entity.type
_entity.pdbx_description
1 polymer ?
#
loop_
_entity_poly.entity_id
_entity_poly.type
_entity_poly.pdbx_seq_one_letter_code
_entity_poly.pdbx_strand_id
1 'polypeptide(L)'
;MATMYYRPYTSEPIKDGEMPPYEAVESILPEYQYIFVDPNNEDTDRSPKPPAPSRFVRPPDRRGATTGGPTTAATTADLDQTHMSVLDQQMRDLENYRTAVQRMGQDILTLRQQVRTLEGDNSQLRLNANQHEDSRKLLIDSSDLERLAKPEILSRYVSLRQKLASQTSELKDYKTKVQKLQNELIKKNDKEKDYLRMSHAHASQQELLQRLQDKVQKLRKLEDTCRKQEKVIEKMEAVLHRLRREKSNKGNVNSDMNNVLAEENARLRQQLEDLKDQLAKAGVGGGEDMEKLELYQALERAEGRIMSLEKQDSAYNKTFGAAPSRLGPLLR
;
A
#
# COMPACT_ATOMS: atom_id res chain seq x y z
N MET A 1 8.58 -5.15 -67.66
CA MET A 1 8.24 -3.76 -68.03
C MET A 1 6.81 -3.51 -67.60
N ALA A 2 6.60 -2.78 -66.50
CA ALA A 2 5.26 -2.45 -66.01
C ALA A 2 4.81 -1.13 -66.67
N THR A 3 3.75 -1.20 -67.46
CA THR A 3 3.09 -0.05 -68.09
C THR A 3 2.35 0.76 -67.02
N MET A 4 2.94 1.89 -66.60
CA MET A 4 2.24 2.91 -65.82
C MET A 4 1.17 3.57 -66.70
N TYR A 5 -0.09 3.31 -66.40
CA TYR A 5 -1.22 4.02 -67.00
C TYR A 5 -1.19 5.48 -66.52
N TYR A 6 -0.77 6.39 -67.40
CA TYR A 6 -0.91 7.82 -67.18
C TYR A 6 -2.39 8.19 -67.34
N ARG A 7 -3.09 8.44 -66.23
CA ARG A 7 -4.47 8.94 -66.26
C ARG A 7 -4.41 10.47 -66.37
N PRO A 8 -4.98 11.10 -67.41
CA PRO A 8 -4.94 12.54 -67.54
C PRO A 8 -5.80 13.17 -66.45
N TYR A 9 -5.24 14.15 -65.72
CA TYR A 9 -5.97 14.98 -64.78
C TYR A 9 -7.01 15.81 -65.55
N THR A 10 -8.28 15.42 -65.49
CA THR A 10 -9.41 16.24 -65.95
C THR A 10 -10.05 16.91 -64.75
N SER A 11 -9.37 17.90 -64.18
CA SER A 11 -10.03 18.88 -63.32
C SER A 11 -9.81 20.23 -63.98
N GLU A 12 -10.88 20.83 -64.49
CA GLU A 12 -10.84 22.21 -64.99
C GLU A 12 -10.22 23.11 -63.90
N PRO A 13 -9.33 24.06 -64.25
CA PRO A 13 -8.75 24.96 -63.28
C PRO A 13 -9.87 25.76 -62.58
N ILE A 14 -9.88 25.70 -61.25
CA ILE A 14 -10.82 26.43 -60.40
C ILE A 14 -10.68 27.92 -60.73
N LYS A 15 -11.79 28.58 -61.07
CA LYS A 15 -11.80 30.03 -61.33
C LYS A 15 -11.58 30.78 -60.01
N ASP A 16 -10.79 31.85 -60.08
CA ASP A 16 -10.43 32.65 -58.91
C ASP A 16 -11.69 33.20 -58.23
N GLY A 17 -11.91 32.77 -56.97
CA GLY A 17 -13.07 33.17 -56.15
C GLY A 17 -14.11 32.07 -55.85
N GLU A 18 -14.01 30.87 -56.43
CA GLU A 18 -14.89 29.75 -56.09
C GLU A 18 -14.25 28.81 -55.04
N MET A 19 -15.00 28.46 -54.00
CA MET A 19 -14.56 27.43 -53.05
C MET A 19 -14.54 26.07 -53.75
N PRO A 20 -13.48 25.26 -53.59
CA PRO A 20 -13.43 23.92 -54.15
C PRO A 20 -14.61 23.06 -53.67
N PRO A 21 -15.14 22.17 -54.50
CA PRO A 21 -16.19 21.24 -54.10
C PRO A 21 -15.72 20.37 -52.92
N TYR A 22 -16.65 19.95 -52.06
CA TYR A 22 -16.37 19.20 -50.82
C TYR A 22 -15.57 17.89 -51.04
N GLU A 23 -15.58 17.35 -52.27
CA GLU A 23 -14.90 16.11 -52.69
C GLU A 23 -13.58 16.36 -53.45
N ALA A 24 -13.10 17.62 -53.50
CA ALA A 24 -11.91 17.99 -54.28
C ALA A 24 -10.66 17.21 -53.85
N VAL A 25 -10.48 16.96 -52.55
CA VAL A 25 -9.31 16.24 -52.01
C VAL A 25 -9.34 14.76 -52.43
N GLU A 26 -10.51 14.13 -52.45
CA GLU A 26 -10.70 12.73 -52.84
C GLU A 26 -10.50 12.53 -54.35
N SER A 27 -10.86 13.53 -55.15
CA SER A 27 -10.65 13.52 -56.61
C SER A 27 -9.18 13.67 -57.04
N ILE A 28 -8.36 14.39 -56.25
CA ILE A 28 -6.96 14.68 -56.59
C ILE A 28 -6.02 13.60 -56.05
N LEU A 29 -6.37 12.97 -54.92
CA LEU A 29 -5.55 11.96 -54.23
C LEU A 29 -6.42 10.80 -53.72
N PRO A 30 -6.80 9.84 -54.59
CA PRO A 30 -7.57 8.65 -54.18
C PRO A 30 -6.85 7.78 -53.14
N GLU A 31 -5.51 7.86 -53.11
CA GLU A 31 -4.63 7.06 -52.25
C GLU A 31 -4.44 7.67 -50.85
N TYR A 32 -4.97 8.87 -50.57
CA TYR A 32 -4.71 9.59 -49.31
C TYR A 32 -5.19 8.82 -48.07
N GLN A 33 -6.15 7.92 -48.25
CA GLN A 33 -6.70 7.07 -47.19
C GLN A 33 -5.75 5.94 -46.75
N TYR A 34 -4.74 5.60 -47.56
CA TYR A 34 -3.80 4.51 -47.29
C TYR A 34 -2.51 4.96 -46.59
N ILE A 35 -2.20 6.26 -46.55
CA ILE A 35 -0.90 6.76 -46.07
C ILE A 35 -0.89 6.98 -44.55
N PHE A 36 -2.06 7.11 -43.91
CA PHE A 36 -2.18 7.39 -42.46
C PHE A 36 -2.61 6.18 -41.62
N VAL A 37 -2.50 4.96 -42.15
CA VAL A 37 -2.70 3.74 -41.36
C VAL A 37 -1.39 3.42 -40.65
N ASP A 38 -1.34 3.64 -39.33
CA ASP A 38 -0.24 3.18 -38.48
C ASP A 38 -0.14 1.65 -38.55
N PRO A 39 1.04 1.06 -38.85
CA PRO A 39 1.18 -0.38 -39.08
C PRO A 39 1.05 -1.25 -37.81
N ASN A 40 0.77 -0.66 -36.65
CA ASN A 40 0.69 -1.36 -35.37
C ASN A 40 -0.74 -1.53 -34.81
N ASN A 41 -1.78 -1.28 -35.61
CA ASN A 41 -3.16 -1.49 -35.19
C ASN A 41 -3.83 -2.60 -36.03
N GLU A 42 -3.31 -3.83 -35.91
CA GLU A 42 -4.10 -5.01 -36.24
C GLU A 42 -5.02 -5.29 -35.05
N ASP A 43 -6.29 -4.92 -35.22
CA ASP A 43 -7.48 -5.25 -34.44
C ASP A 43 -8.26 -3.99 -34.07
N THR A 44 -9.13 -3.54 -34.98
CA THR A 44 -10.48 -3.11 -34.61
C THR A 44 -11.32 -2.92 -35.87
N ASP A 45 -12.27 -3.82 -35.99
CA ASP A 45 -13.53 -3.66 -36.68
C ASP A 45 -14.08 -2.22 -36.49
N ARG A 46 -14.45 -1.58 -37.61
CA ARG A 46 -15.27 -0.35 -37.71
C ARG A 46 -15.06 0.70 -36.61
N SER A 47 -14.06 1.56 -36.77
CA SER A 47 -14.09 2.88 -36.13
C SER A 47 -14.99 3.86 -36.89
N PRO A 48 -15.73 4.74 -36.19
CA PRO A 48 -16.89 5.42 -36.73
C PRO A 48 -16.49 6.58 -37.63
N LYS A 49 -17.25 6.75 -38.71
CA LYS A 49 -17.32 7.95 -39.54
C LYS A 49 -17.27 9.19 -38.62
N PRO A 50 -16.33 10.15 -38.81
CA PRO A 50 -16.37 11.40 -38.09
C PRO A 50 -17.74 12.06 -38.35
N PRO A 51 -18.41 12.61 -37.33
CA PRO A 51 -19.71 13.23 -37.53
C PRO A 51 -19.53 14.34 -38.57
N ALA A 52 -20.35 14.27 -39.63
CA ALA A 52 -20.39 15.29 -40.66
C ALA A 52 -20.52 16.68 -40.01
N PRO A 53 -19.81 17.72 -40.50
CA PRO A 53 -20.00 19.07 -40.01
C PRO A 53 -21.48 19.42 -40.10
N SER A 54 -22.01 19.92 -38.99
CA SER A 54 -23.42 20.20 -38.76
C SER A 54 -24.04 20.90 -39.97
N ARG A 55 -25.01 20.21 -40.58
CA ARG A 55 -25.92 20.73 -41.61
C ARG A 55 -26.42 22.09 -41.12
N PHE A 56 -26.15 23.16 -41.88
CA PHE A 56 -26.71 24.49 -41.66
C PHE A 56 -28.21 24.35 -41.34
N VAL A 57 -28.57 24.54 -40.08
CA VAL A 57 -29.97 24.60 -39.64
C VAL A 57 -30.49 25.94 -40.12
N ARG A 58 -31.15 25.90 -41.27
CA ARG A 58 -31.96 26.98 -41.81
C ARG A 58 -33.04 27.32 -40.76
N PRO A 59 -33.22 28.60 -40.34
CA PRO A 59 -34.26 28.96 -39.38
C PRO A 59 -35.64 28.66 -39.97
N PRO A 60 -36.61 28.16 -39.19
CA PRO A 60 -37.96 27.95 -39.69
C PRO A 60 -38.68 29.29 -39.83
N ASP A 61 -39.11 29.61 -41.05
CA ASP A 61 -40.16 30.58 -41.32
C ASP A 61 -41.43 30.14 -40.55
N ARG A 62 -41.83 30.90 -39.54
CA ARG A 62 -43.18 30.82 -38.94
C ARG A 62 -43.91 32.13 -39.15
N ARG A 63 -44.73 32.19 -40.21
CA ARG A 63 -45.87 33.10 -40.28
C ARG A 63 -47.11 32.42 -39.70
N GLY A 64 -47.64 33.03 -38.64
CA GLY A 64 -49.08 33.12 -38.35
C GLY A 64 -49.73 31.96 -37.58
N ALA A 65 -49.92 32.15 -36.27
CA ALA A 65 -51.25 32.04 -35.63
C ALA A 65 -51.17 32.54 -34.17
N THR A 66 -52.20 33.29 -33.82
CA THR A 66 -52.51 34.00 -32.57
C THR A 66 -52.55 33.12 -31.32
N THR A 67 -52.07 33.61 -30.17
CA THR A 67 -52.87 34.01 -28.97
C THR A 67 -51.99 34.08 -27.71
N GLY A 68 -52.07 35.23 -27.01
CA GLY A 68 -52.16 35.30 -25.55
C GLY A 68 -50.92 35.13 -24.67
N GLY A 69 -50.41 36.27 -24.17
CA GLY A 69 -49.98 36.40 -22.77
C GLY A 69 -48.50 36.19 -22.45
N PRO A 70 -47.84 37.12 -21.72
CA PRO A 70 -46.39 37.13 -21.56
C PRO A 70 -45.94 36.39 -20.30
N THR A 71 -44.81 35.68 -20.38
CA THR A 71 -43.99 35.43 -19.19
C THR A 71 -42.51 35.40 -19.58
N THR A 72 -41.85 36.44 -19.13
CA THR A 72 -40.42 36.75 -19.15
C THR A 72 -39.58 35.72 -18.40
N ALA A 73 -38.28 35.68 -18.74
CA ALA A 73 -37.14 35.28 -17.89
C ALA A 73 -36.44 33.92 -18.16
N ALA A 74 -36.21 33.53 -19.42
CA ALA A 74 -35.32 32.38 -19.71
C ALA A 74 -34.39 32.52 -20.93
N THR A 75 -34.30 33.68 -21.59
CA THR A 75 -33.72 33.74 -22.95
C THR A 75 -32.45 34.55 -23.13
N THR A 76 -32.00 35.34 -22.14
CA THR A 76 -30.74 36.08 -22.29
C THR A 76 -29.53 35.21 -21.93
N ALA A 77 -29.58 34.52 -20.79
CA ALA A 77 -28.47 33.68 -20.32
C ALA A 77 -28.16 32.50 -21.27
N ASP A 78 -29.17 31.92 -21.94
CA ASP A 78 -29.01 30.77 -22.84
C ASP A 78 -28.49 31.19 -24.24
N LEU A 79 -28.89 32.37 -24.72
CA LEU A 79 -28.33 33.00 -25.92
C LEU A 79 -26.88 33.48 -25.69
N ASP A 80 -26.60 34.04 -24.52
CA ASP A 80 -25.25 34.44 -24.12
C ASP A 80 -24.35 33.20 -23.96
N GLN A 81 -24.86 32.11 -23.38
CA GLN A 81 -24.12 30.84 -23.24
C GLN A 81 -23.83 30.18 -24.59
N THR A 82 -24.79 30.18 -25.53
CA THR A 82 -24.59 29.66 -26.88
C THR A 82 -23.66 30.54 -27.70
N HIS A 83 -23.77 31.87 -27.59
CA HIS A 83 -22.84 32.81 -28.23
C HIS A 83 -21.40 32.64 -27.69
N MET A 84 -21.24 32.50 -26.38
CA MET A 84 -19.95 32.19 -25.75
C MET A 84 -19.40 30.84 -26.22
N SER A 85 -20.24 29.80 -26.33
CA SER A 85 -19.81 28.50 -26.85
C SER A 85 -19.39 28.55 -28.33
N VAL A 86 -20.02 29.39 -29.15
CA VAL A 86 -19.65 29.58 -30.56
C VAL A 86 -18.31 30.32 -30.67
N LEU A 87 -18.10 31.35 -29.86
CA LEU A 87 -16.82 32.05 -29.78
C LEU A 87 -15.71 31.10 -29.31
N ASP A 88 -15.95 30.29 -28.29
CA ASP A 88 -14.99 29.29 -27.80
C ASP A 88 -14.65 28.24 -28.87
N GLN A 89 -15.65 27.80 -29.65
CA GLN A 89 -15.43 26.88 -30.75
C GLN A 89 -14.61 27.54 -31.88
N GLN A 90 -14.91 28.79 -32.23
CA GLN A 90 -14.14 29.54 -33.23
C GLN A 90 -12.69 29.77 -32.78
N MET A 91 -12.45 30.04 -31.49
CA MET A 91 -11.09 30.14 -30.95
C MET A 91 -10.34 28.81 -31.02
N ARG A 92 -11.00 27.69 -30.71
CA ARG A 92 -10.40 26.35 -30.85
C ARG A 92 -10.08 26.01 -32.30
N ASP A 93 -10.97 26.34 -33.23
CA ASP A 93 -10.75 26.11 -34.65
C ASP A 93 -9.56 26.96 -35.17
N LEU A 94 -9.45 28.22 -34.74
CA LEU A 94 -8.29 29.06 -35.05
C LEU A 94 -6.98 28.48 -34.50
N GLU A 95 -6.99 27.93 -33.28
CA GLU A 95 -5.81 27.27 -32.70
C GLU A 95 -5.47 25.96 -33.45
N ASN A 96 -6.47 25.20 -33.88
CA ASN A 96 -6.29 24.02 -34.72
C ASN A 96 -5.69 24.39 -36.09
N TYR A 97 -6.14 25.48 -36.71
CA TYR A 97 -5.53 25.98 -37.96
C TYR A 97 -4.12 26.47 -37.74
N ARG A 98 -3.86 27.20 -36.64
CA ARG A 98 -2.52 27.68 -36.28
C ARG A 98 -1.54 26.52 -36.12
N THR A 99 -1.93 25.48 -35.39
CA THR A 99 -1.11 24.28 -35.18
C THR A 99 -0.92 23.47 -36.47
N ALA A 100 -1.96 23.33 -37.30
CA ALA A 100 -1.86 22.68 -38.61
C ALA A 100 -0.89 23.41 -39.56
N VAL A 101 -0.96 24.75 -39.63
CA VAL A 101 -0.04 25.58 -40.42
C VAL A 101 1.39 25.48 -39.89
N GLN A 102 1.57 25.45 -38.56
CA GLN A 102 2.89 25.27 -37.95
C GLN A 102 3.49 23.90 -38.29
N ARG A 103 2.68 22.84 -38.23
CA ARG A 103 3.09 21.48 -38.61
C ARG A 103 3.45 21.40 -40.10
N MET A 104 2.61 21.95 -40.97
CA MET A 104 2.90 22.02 -42.41
C MET A 104 4.16 22.83 -42.70
N GLY A 105 4.39 23.93 -41.98
CA GLY A 105 5.63 24.70 -42.06
C GLY A 105 6.85 23.86 -41.70
N GLN A 106 6.77 23.06 -40.65
CA GLN A 106 7.82 22.13 -40.25
C GLN A 106 8.05 21.03 -41.29
N ASP A 107 6.98 20.49 -41.87
CA ASP A 107 7.06 19.46 -42.91
C ASP A 107 7.68 20.01 -44.19
N ILE A 108 7.33 21.23 -44.61
CA ILE A 108 7.95 21.93 -45.74
C ILE A 108 9.45 22.13 -45.51
N LEU A 109 9.85 22.55 -44.30
CA LEU A 109 11.27 22.70 -43.97
C LEU A 109 12.01 21.36 -44.01
N THR A 110 11.38 20.30 -43.51
CA THR A 110 11.92 18.94 -43.50
C THR A 110 12.08 18.41 -44.93
N LEU A 111 11.06 18.57 -45.78
CA LEU A 111 11.11 18.22 -47.20
C LEU A 111 12.19 19.00 -47.94
N ARG A 112 12.31 20.32 -47.71
CA ARG A 112 13.40 21.13 -48.29
C ARG A 112 14.77 20.65 -47.85
N GLN A 113 14.92 20.19 -46.61
CA GLN A 113 16.17 19.59 -46.15
C GLN A 113 16.46 18.28 -46.89
N GLN A 114 15.47 17.40 -47.03
CA GLN A 114 15.60 16.14 -47.77
C GLN A 114 15.93 16.37 -49.24
N VAL A 115 15.27 17.30 -49.91
CA VAL A 115 15.57 17.67 -51.30
C VAL A 115 17.02 18.13 -51.43
N ARG A 116 17.50 19.01 -50.55
CA ARG A 116 18.92 19.44 -50.55
C ARG A 116 19.88 18.28 -50.35
N THR A 117 19.58 17.35 -49.44
CA THR A 117 20.39 16.15 -49.24
C THR A 117 20.40 15.27 -50.48
N LEU A 118 19.22 15.00 -51.07
CA LEU A 118 19.08 14.18 -52.28
C LEU A 118 19.78 14.81 -53.50
N GLU A 119 19.71 16.13 -53.66
CA GLU A 119 20.44 16.86 -54.72
C GLU A 119 21.96 16.73 -54.55
N GLY A 120 22.44 16.83 -53.30
CA GLY A 120 23.83 16.60 -52.96
C GLY A 120 24.28 15.16 -53.28
N ASP A 121 23.49 14.18 -52.85
CA ASP A 121 23.75 12.76 -53.10
C ASP A 121 23.70 12.44 -54.60
N ASN A 122 22.73 12.97 -55.34
CA ASN A 122 22.62 12.78 -56.79
C ASN A 122 23.83 13.40 -57.51
N SER A 123 24.28 14.58 -57.08
CA SER A 123 25.48 15.22 -57.62
C SER A 123 26.73 14.37 -57.37
N GLN A 124 26.87 13.80 -56.17
CA GLN A 124 27.97 12.88 -55.85
C GLN A 124 27.89 11.58 -56.66
N LEU A 125 26.71 10.98 -56.79
CA LEU A 125 26.51 9.77 -57.58
C LEU A 125 26.85 9.99 -59.05
N ARG A 126 26.47 11.14 -59.63
CA ARG A 126 26.87 11.51 -60.99
C ARG A 126 28.39 11.67 -61.12
N LEU A 127 29.03 12.30 -60.14
CA LEU A 127 30.49 12.43 -60.12
C LEU A 127 31.17 11.05 -60.09
N ASN A 128 30.70 10.15 -59.21
CA ASN A 128 31.22 8.79 -59.09
C ASN A 128 30.99 7.98 -60.38
N ALA A 129 29.81 8.08 -61.00
CA ALA A 129 29.50 7.42 -62.25
C ALA A 129 30.44 7.87 -63.38
N ASN A 130 30.67 9.19 -63.51
CA ASN A 130 31.63 9.74 -64.46
C ASN A 130 33.05 9.22 -64.20
N GLN A 131 33.49 9.19 -62.94
CA GLN A 131 34.79 8.64 -62.58
C GLN A 131 34.92 7.16 -62.96
N HIS A 132 33.88 6.35 -62.76
CA HIS A 132 33.88 4.95 -63.18
C HIS A 132 33.88 4.79 -64.70
N GLU A 133 33.20 5.66 -65.43
CA GLU A 133 33.25 5.67 -66.90
C GLU A 133 34.65 6.03 -67.42
N ASP A 134 35.30 7.02 -66.83
CA ASP A 134 36.69 7.39 -67.17
C ASP A 134 37.68 6.26 -66.82
N SER A 135 37.41 5.55 -65.71
CA SER A 135 38.14 4.33 -65.34
C SER A 135 38.00 3.24 -66.39
N ARG A 136 36.78 3.05 -66.90
CA ARG A 136 36.45 2.05 -67.92
C ARG A 136 37.08 2.42 -69.26
N LYS A 137 37.11 3.72 -69.60
CA LYS A 137 37.79 4.23 -70.79
C LYS A 137 39.30 4.01 -70.73
N LEU A 138 39.91 4.02 -69.55
CA LEU A 138 41.35 3.75 -69.36
C LEU A 138 41.72 2.28 -69.56
N LEU A 139 40.78 1.35 -69.33
CA LEU A 139 40.96 -0.07 -69.61
C LEU A 139 40.80 -0.31 -71.12
N ILE A 140 41.77 -0.96 -71.74
CA ILE A 140 41.78 -1.28 -73.18
C ILE A 140 42.15 -2.75 -73.33
N ASP A 141 41.55 -3.43 -74.31
CA ASP A 141 41.97 -4.77 -74.70
C ASP A 141 43.30 -4.76 -75.45
N SER A 142 44.05 -5.87 -75.35
CA SER A 142 45.41 -5.96 -75.88
C SER A 142 45.51 -5.69 -77.39
N SER A 143 44.45 -5.98 -78.17
CA SER A 143 44.40 -5.74 -79.62
C SER A 143 44.24 -4.26 -80.01
N ASP A 144 43.59 -3.47 -79.15
CA ASP A 144 43.38 -2.04 -79.40
C ASP A 144 44.57 -1.21 -78.94
N LEU A 145 45.41 -1.77 -78.06
CA LEU A 145 46.67 -1.17 -77.62
C LEU A 145 47.67 -1.00 -78.76
N GLU A 146 47.74 -1.97 -79.68
CA GLU A 146 48.63 -1.93 -80.85
C GLU A 146 48.19 -0.91 -81.91
N ARG A 147 46.91 -0.51 -81.89
CA ARG A 147 46.33 0.48 -82.81
C ARG A 147 46.49 1.93 -82.34
N LEU A 148 46.82 2.14 -81.06
CA LEU A 148 46.93 3.46 -80.45
C LEU A 148 48.25 4.15 -80.81
N ALA A 149 48.20 5.47 -80.99
CA ALA A 149 49.41 6.26 -81.20
C ALA A 149 50.19 6.42 -79.88
N LYS A 150 51.52 6.49 -79.97
CA LYS A 150 52.42 6.72 -78.82
C LYS A 150 51.97 7.83 -77.84
N PRO A 151 51.50 9.02 -78.27
CA PRO A 151 51.02 10.04 -77.33
C PRO A 151 49.76 9.64 -76.55
N GLU A 152 48.86 8.85 -77.14
CA GLU A 152 47.64 8.39 -76.49
C GLU A 152 47.96 7.34 -75.41
N ILE A 153 48.93 6.45 -75.68
CA ILE A 153 49.43 5.47 -74.70
C ILE A 153 50.06 6.19 -73.49
N LEU A 154 50.88 7.22 -73.73
CA LEU A 154 51.49 8.04 -72.69
C LEU A 154 50.45 8.77 -71.83
N SER A 155 49.45 9.39 -72.47
CA SER A 155 48.35 10.08 -71.77
C SER A 155 47.59 9.13 -70.84
N ARG A 156 47.20 7.95 -71.35
CA ARG A 156 46.51 6.92 -70.57
C ARG A 156 47.36 6.40 -69.42
N TYR A 157 48.65 6.16 -69.63
CA TYR A 157 49.57 5.74 -68.58
C TYR A 157 49.64 6.77 -67.44
N VAL A 158 49.72 8.06 -67.76
CA VAL A 158 49.73 9.14 -66.76
C VAL A 158 48.41 9.17 -65.97
N SER A 159 47.27 9.06 -66.65
CA SER A 159 45.95 9.00 -66.00
C SER A 159 45.79 7.78 -65.09
N LEU A 160 46.24 6.59 -65.52
CA LEU A 160 46.26 5.37 -64.71
C LEU A 160 47.12 5.53 -63.46
N ARG A 161 48.31 6.13 -63.59
CA ARG A 161 49.20 6.40 -62.44
C ARG A 161 48.56 7.38 -61.45
N GLN A 162 47.95 8.45 -61.94
CA GLN A 162 47.25 9.42 -61.10
C GLN A 162 46.08 8.75 -60.34
N LYS A 163 45.32 7.89 -61.01
CA LYS A 163 44.22 7.16 -60.41
C LYS A 163 44.67 6.14 -59.36
N LEU A 164 45.77 5.44 -59.61
CA LEU A 164 46.35 4.54 -58.62
C LEU A 164 46.78 5.31 -57.36
N ALA A 165 47.37 6.49 -57.54
CA ALA A 165 47.75 7.36 -56.42
C ALA A 165 46.53 7.85 -55.62
N SER A 166 45.44 8.27 -56.30
CA SER A 166 44.21 8.70 -55.62
C SER A 166 43.55 7.55 -54.84
N GLN A 167 43.42 6.37 -55.46
CA GLN A 167 42.87 5.17 -54.80
C GLN A 167 43.72 4.73 -53.60
N THR A 168 45.04 4.86 -53.68
CA THR A 168 45.95 4.55 -52.56
C THR A 168 45.73 5.52 -51.39
N SER A 169 45.50 6.80 -51.68
CA SER A 169 45.17 7.81 -50.65
C SER A 169 43.81 7.51 -50.00
N GLU A 170 42.78 7.27 -50.82
CA GLU A 170 41.44 6.93 -50.32
C GLU A 170 41.45 5.69 -49.43
N LEU A 171 42.19 4.65 -49.82
CA LEU A 171 42.34 3.43 -49.00
C LEU A 171 42.96 3.74 -47.63
N LYS A 172 43.95 4.63 -47.58
CA LYS A 172 44.57 5.09 -46.32
C LYS A 172 43.57 5.86 -45.45
N ASP A 173 42.73 6.68 -46.05
CA ASP A 173 41.68 7.42 -45.35
C ASP A 173 40.60 6.49 -44.81
N TYR A 174 40.16 5.50 -45.61
CA TYR A 174 39.25 4.45 -45.15
C TYR A 174 39.83 3.66 -43.99
N LYS A 175 41.10 3.25 -44.05
CA LYS A 175 41.79 2.57 -42.94
C LYS A 175 41.79 3.42 -41.67
N THR A 176 42.05 4.72 -41.81
CA THR A 176 42.03 5.67 -40.68
C THR A 176 40.62 5.81 -40.10
N LYS A 177 39.59 5.89 -40.95
CA LYS A 177 38.19 5.97 -40.54
C LYS A 177 37.74 4.70 -39.81
N VAL A 178 38.09 3.53 -40.33
CA VAL A 178 37.81 2.24 -39.68
C VAL A 178 38.46 2.18 -38.31
N GLN A 179 39.73 2.58 -38.18
CA GLN A 179 40.41 2.61 -36.88
C GLN A 179 39.73 3.55 -35.89
N LYS A 180 39.31 4.74 -36.33
CA LYS A 180 38.56 5.69 -35.48
C LYS A 180 37.23 5.08 -35.02
N LEU A 181 36.46 4.48 -35.93
CA LEU A 181 35.18 3.84 -35.60
C LEU A 181 35.35 2.66 -34.64
N GLN A 182 36.39 1.85 -34.81
CA GLN A 182 36.72 0.77 -33.86
C GLN A 182 37.03 1.33 -32.47
N ASN A 183 37.83 2.39 -32.38
CA ASN A 183 38.14 3.04 -31.10
C ASN A 183 36.88 3.65 -30.44
N GLU A 184 35.98 4.22 -31.23
CA GLU A 184 34.69 4.72 -30.73
C GLU A 184 33.79 3.59 -30.23
N LEU A 185 33.77 2.45 -30.94
CA LEU A 185 33.01 1.27 -30.53
C LEU A 185 33.54 0.72 -29.19
N ILE A 186 34.86 0.61 -29.03
CA ILE A 186 35.49 0.21 -27.75
C ILE A 186 35.07 1.17 -26.63
N LYS A 187 35.22 2.49 -26.85
CA LYS A 187 34.83 3.50 -25.86
C LYS A 187 33.35 3.42 -25.50
N LYS A 188 32.47 3.17 -26.48
CA LYS A 188 31.03 3.01 -26.22
C LYS A 188 30.75 1.73 -25.44
N ASN A 189 31.40 0.63 -25.77
CA ASN A 189 31.25 -0.64 -25.06
C ASN A 189 31.76 -0.56 -23.61
N ASP A 190 32.86 0.15 -23.35
CA ASP A 190 33.36 0.34 -22.00
C ASP A 190 32.40 1.20 -21.15
N LYS A 191 31.85 2.27 -21.74
CA LYS A 191 30.78 3.05 -21.08
C LYS A 191 29.56 2.19 -20.78
N GLU A 192 29.13 1.36 -21.71
CA GLU A 192 28.02 0.43 -21.51
C GLU A 192 28.28 -0.55 -20.36
N LYS A 193 29.49 -1.13 -20.28
CA LYS A 193 29.88 -1.98 -19.15
C LYS A 193 29.79 -1.24 -17.82
N ASP A 194 30.24 0.01 -17.76
CA ASP A 194 30.16 0.81 -16.54
C ASP A 194 28.71 1.16 -16.17
N TYR A 195 27.86 1.46 -17.16
CA TYR A 195 26.42 1.63 -16.94
C TYR A 195 25.76 0.37 -16.40
N LEU A 196 26.10 -0.81 -16.93
CA LEU A 196 25.59 -2.10 -16.45
C LEU A 196 26.03 -2.37 -15.00
N ARG A 197 27.29 -2.10 -14.67
CA ARG A 197 27.78 -2.21 -13.28
C ARG A 197 27.02 -1.29 -12.33
N MET A 198 26.81 -0.03 -12.73
CA MET A 198 26.06 0.94 -11.94
C MET A 198 24.60 0.52 -11.77
N SER A 199 23.96 0.05 -12.85
CA SER A 199 22.59 -0.48 -12.82
C SER A 199 22.45 -1.66 -11.86
N HIS A 200 23.40 -2.59 -11.89
CA HIS A 200 23.42 -3.73 -10.96
C HIS A 200 23.60 -3.29 -9.50
N ALA A 201 24.48 -2.32 -9.24
CA ALA A 201 24.66 -1.75 -7.90
C ALA A 201 23.39 -1.05 -7.41
N HIS A 202 22.71 -0.29 -8.27
CA HIS A 202 21.42 0.34 -7.95
C HIS A 202 20.34 -0.69 -7.65
N ALA A 203 20.24 -1.76 -8.44
CA ALA A 203 19.28 -2.84 -8.20
C ALA A 203 19.50 -3.49 -6.83
N SER A 204 20.76 -3.78 -6.48
CA SER A 204 21.14 -4.32 -5.17
C SER A 204 20.82 -3.35 -4.01
N GLN A 205 21.11 -2.06 -4.18
CA GLN A 205 20.76 -1.03 -3.20
C GLN A 205 19.24 -0.91 -3.03
N GLN A 206 18.48 -0.97 -4.11
CA GLN A 206 17.02 -0.90 -4.08
C GLN A 206 16.41 -2.09 -3.34
N GLU A 207 16.96 -3.30 -3.54
CA GLU A 207 16.55 -4.49 -2.81
C GLU A 207 16.81 -4.33 -1.29
N LEU A 208 17.97 -3.81 -0.92
CA LEU A 208 18.30 -3.53 0.49
C LEU A 208 17.34 -2.51 1.10
N LEU A 209 17.04 -1.43 0.36
CA LEU A 209 16.07 -0.41 0.81
C LEU A 209 14.68 -1.02 1.03
N GLN A 210 14.22 -1.88 0.13
CA GLN A 210 12.93 -2.57 0.29
C GLN A 210 12.92 -3.43 1.56
N ARG A 211 13.98 -4.22 1.79
CA ARG A 211 14.11 -5.04 3.01
C ARG A 211 14.12 -4.19 4.28
N LEU A 212 14.74 -3.01 4.25
CA LEU A 212 14.74 -2.08 5.39
C LEU A 212 13.36 -1.45 5.61
N GLN A 213 12.66 -1.06 4.54
CA GLN A 213 11.28 -0.57 4.63
C GLN A 213 10.35 -1.62 5.24
N ASP A 214 10.47 -2.88 4.83
CA ASP A 214 9.68 -3.98 5.40
C ASP A 214 9.96 -4.17 6.90
N LYS A 215 11.23 -4.04 7.33
CA LYS A 215 11.60 -4.08 8.75
C LYS A 215 10.99 -2.91 9.52
N VAL A 216 11.01 -1.70 8.98
CA VAL A 216 10.38 -0.51 9.59
C VAL A 216 8.87 -0.72 9.74
N GLN A 217 8.20 -1.27 8.73
CA GLN A 217 6.77 -1.59 8.82
C GLN A 217 6.48 -2.63 9.91
N LYS A 218 7.32 -3.67 10.04
CA LYS A 218 7.20 -4.66 11.13
C LYS A 218 7.38 -4.02 12.50
N LEU A 219 8.36 -3.12 12.66
CA LEU A 219 8.58 -2.40 13.91
C LEU A 219 7.38 -1.54 14.29
N ARG A 220 6.78 -0.81 13.33
CA ARG A 220 5.56 -0.03 13.59
C ARG A 220 4.40 -0.90 14.08
N LYS A 221 4.19 -2.08 13.48
CA LYS A 221 3.15 -3.03 13.92
C LYS A 221 3.41 -3.54 15.35
N LEU A 222 4.67 -3.79 15.69
CA LEU A 222 5.06 -4.18 17.05
C LEU A 222 4.85 -3.04 18.04
N GLU A 223 5.24 -1.81 17.69
CA GLU A 223 5.02 -0.62 18.51
C GLU A 223 3.52 -0.40 18.80
N ASP A 224 2.65 -0.54 17.79
CA ASP A 224 1.20 -0.48 17.96
C ASP A 224 0.67 -1.59 18.87
N THR A 225 1.29 -2.78 18.82
CA THR A 225 0.94 -3.89 19.70
C THR A 225 1.36 -3.62 21.14
N CYS A 226 2.57 -3.08 21.35
CA CYS A 226 3.04 -2.65 22.67
C CYS A 226 2.13 -1.57 23.25
N ARG A 227 1.75 -0.55 22.47
CA ARG A 227 0.79 0.48 22.92
C ARG A 227 -0.58 -0.09 23.30
N LYS A 228 -1.07 -1.08 22.54
CA LYS A 228 -2.32 -1.78 22.89
C LYS A 228 -2.17 -2.57 24.18
N GLN A 229 -1.05 -3.26 24.37
CA GLN A 229 -0.76 -3.99 25.61
C GLN A 229 -0.63 -3.05 26.80
N GLU A 230 0.04 -1.91 26.66
CA GLU A 230 0.15 -0.87 27.69
C GLU A 230 -1.23 -0.40 28.16
N LYS A 231 -2.15 -0.11 27.22
CA LYS A 231 -3.56 0.21 27.56
C LYS A 231 -4.30 -0.92 28.27
N VAL A 232 -3.98 -2.18 27.98
CA VAL A 232 -4.58 -3.33 28.68
C VAL A 232 -4.03 -3.42 30.10
N ILE A 233 -2.72 -3.22 30.28
CA ILE A 233 -2.06 -3.18 31.59
C ILE A 233 -2.67 -2.06 32.46
N GLU A 234 -2.79 -0.84 31.94
CA GLU A 234 -3.43 0.27 32.65
C GLU A 234 -4.86 -0.08 33.13
N LYS A 235 -5.66 -0.73 32.27
CA LYS A 235 -7.00 -1.18 32.64
C LYS A 235 -6.98 -2.27 33.71
N MET A 236 -6.07 -3.22 33.60
CA MET A 236 -5.91 -4.29 34.59
C MET A 236 -5.47 -3.70 35.95
N GLU A 237 -4.53 -2.77 35.94
CA GLU A 237 -4.09 -2.04 37.14
C GLU A 237 -5.25 -1.27 37.77
N ALA A 238 -6.06 -0.57 36.99
CA ALA A 238 -7.24 0.15 37.50
C ALA A 238 -8.25 -0.81 38.18
N VAL A 239 -8.50 -1.99 37.60
CA VAL A 239 -9.36 -3.02 38.20
C VAL A 239 -8.76 -3.57 39.49
N LEU A 240 -7.45 -3.86 39.51
CA LEU A 240 -6.74 -4.32 40.71
C LEU A 240 -6.76 -3.28 41.83
N HIS A 241 -6.55 -2.00 41.50
CA HIS A 241 -6.65 -0.91 42.46
C HIS A 241 -8.07 -0.79 43.04
N ARG A 242 -9.10 -0.89 42.20
CA ARG A 242 -10.50 -0.90 42.64
C ARG A 242 -10.79 -2.09 43.56
N LEU A 243 -10.38 -3.30 43.18
CA LEU A 243 -10.59 -4.51 44.00
C LEU A 243 -9.85 -4.43 45.34
N ARG A 244 -8.63 -3.89 45.34
CA ARG A 244 -7.85 -3.67 46.58
C ARG A 244 -8.54 -2.65 47.49
N ARG A 245 -9.07 -1.56 46.93
CA ARG A 245 -9.84 -0.55 47.68
C ARG A 245 -11.14 -1.12 48.25
N GLU A 246 -11.88 -1.90 47.47
CA GLU A 246 -13.10 -2.57 47.92
C GLU A 246 -12.82 -3.59 49.04
N LYS A 247 -11.75 -4.38 48.92
CA LYS A 247 -11.30 -5.29 49.99
C LYS A 247 -10.86 -4.54 51.25
N SER A 248 -10.10 -3.45 51.11
CA SER A 248 -9.70 -2.61 52.25
C SER A 248 -10.91 -2.02 52.96
N ASN A 249 -11.88 -1.48 52.21
CA ASN A 249 -13.09 -0.91 52.81
C ASN A 249 -13.94 -1.97 53.51
N LYS A 250 -14.12 -3.16 52.90
CA LYS A 250 -14.83 -4.29 53.55
C LYS A 250 -14.09 -4.79 54.80
N GLY A 251 -12.75 -4.84 54.75
CA GLY A 251 -11.91 -5.19 55.90
C GLY A 251 -12.05 -4.19 57.04
N ASN A 252 -12.04 -2.88 56.74
CA ASN A 252 -12.28 -1.83 57.73
C ASN A 252 -13.69 -1.93 58.32
N VAL A 253 -14.73 -2.05 57.49
CA VAL A 253 -16.12 -2.17 57.99
C VAL A 253 -16.30 -3.41 58.86
N ASN A 254 -15.71 -4.55 58.49
CA ASN A 254 -15.74 -5.75 59.32
C ASN A 254 -14.91 -5.61 60.60
N SER A 255 -13.77 -4.91 60.55
CA SER A 255 -12.95 -4.62 61.73
C SER A 255 -13.69 -3.69 62.69
N ASP A 256 -14.31 -2.63 62.18
CA ASP A 256 -15.09 -1.66 62.95
C ASP A 256 -16.32 -2.36 63.56
N MET A 257 -17.03 -3.18 62.79
CA MET A 257 -18.13 -4.00 63.29
C MET A 257 -17.66 -5.00 64.35
N ASN A 258 -16.54 -5.69 64.12
CA ASN A 258 -15.98 -6.62 65.10
C ASN A 258 -15.52 -5.90 66.38
N ASN A 259 -14.97 -4.69 66.27
CA ASN A 259 -14.59 -3.88 67.42
C ASN A 259 -15.82 -3.47 68.24
N VAL A 260 -16.89 -3.01 67.58
CA VAL A 260 -18.17 -2.69 68.23
C VAL A 260 -18.76 -3.92 68.93
N LEU A 261 -18.78 -5.08 68.25
CA LEU A 261 -19.25 -6.34 68.82
C LEU A 261 -18.35 -6.82 69.98
N ALA A 262 -17.04 -6.55 69.92
CA ALA A 262 -16.10 -6.90 70.99
C ALA A 262 -16.30 -6.01 72.22
N GLU A 263 -16.53 -4.71 72.04
CA GLU A 263 -16.88 -3.78 73.11
C GLU A 263 -18.22 -4.16 73.76
N GLU A 264 -19.24 -4.50 72.96
CA GLU A 264 -20.52 -4.97 73.47
C GLU A 264 -20.38 -6.29 74.25
N ASN A 265 -19.59 -7.24 73.73
CA ASN A 265 -19.28 -8.48 74.45
C ASN A 265 -18.55 -8.23 75.77
N ALA A 266 -17.59 -7.30 75.80
CA ALA A 266 -16.89 -6.93 77.03
C ALA A 266 -17.85 -6.33 78.06
N ARG A 267 -18.77 -5.46 77.62
CA ARG A 267 -19.81 -4.87 78.46
C ARG A 267 -20.78 -5.92 79.00
N LEU A 268 -21.25 -6.84 78.15
CA LEU A 268 -22.13 -7.94 78.56
C LEU A 268 -21.45 -8.87 79.58
N ARG A 269 -20.17 -9.17 79.38
CA ARG A 269 -19.37 -9.94 80.36
C ARG A 269 -19.24 -9.21 81.69
N GLN A 270 -19.02 -7.90 81.66
CA GLN A 270 -18.97 -7.09 82.88
C GLN A 270 -20.32 -7.07 83.59
N GLN A 271 -21.43 -6.94 82.86
CA GLN A 271 -22.78 -7.03 83.43
C GLN A 271 -23.07 -8.40 84.04
N LEU A 272 -22.60 -9.50 83.41
CA LEU A 272 -22.71 -10.84 83.97
C LEU A 272 -21.87 -11.00 85.24
N GLU A 273 -20.66 -10.44 85.28
CA GLU A 273 -19.82 -10.46 86.49
C GLU A 273 -20.45 -9.62 87.60
N ASP A 274 -20.99 -8.43 87.30
CA ASP A 274 -21.70 -7.60 88.27
C ASP A 274 -22.95 -8.31 88.81
N LEU A 275 -23.69 -9.03 87.95
CA LEU A 275 -24.84 -9.84 88.38
C LEU A 275 -24.41 -11.03 89.23
N LYS A 276 -23.30 -11.68 88.89
CA LYS A 276 -22.72 -12.78 89.66
C LYS A 276 -22.22 -12.29 91.02
N ASP A 277 -21.58 -11.12 91.07
CA ASP A 277 -21.17 -10.45 92.31
C ASP A 277 -22.38 -9.99 93.14
N GLN A 278 -23.45 -9.52 92.50
CA GLN A 278 -24.71 -9.24 93.17
C GLN A 278 -25.33 -10.53 93.73
N LEU A 279 -25.27 -11.64 93.00
CA LEU A 279 -25.75 -12.95 93.45
C LEU A 279 -24.91 -13.50 94.62
N ALA A 280 -23.59 -13.27 94.59
CA ALA A 280 -22.67 -13.60 95.67
C ALA A 280 -22.92 -12.73 96.91
N LYS A 281 -23.13 -11.42 96.74
CA LYS A 281 -23.46 -10.48 97.83
C LYS A 281 -24.88 -10.67 98.39
N ALA A 282 -25.83 -11.14 97.58
CA ALA A 282 -27.17 -11.51 98.00
C ALA A 282 -27.22 -12.88 98.71
N GLY A 283 -26.08 -13.57 98.88
CA GLY A 283 -25.99 -14.83 99.63
C GLY A 283 -26.57 -16.05 98.91
N VAL A 284 -26.91 -15.95 97.61
CA VAL A 284 -27.51 -17.06 96.85
C VAL A 284 -26.47 -17.81 96.01
N GLY A 285 -25.33 -17.19 95.69
CA GLY A 285 -24.29 -17.79 94.84
C GLY A 285 -23.16 -18.54 95.57
N GLY A 286 -23.10 -18.51 96.90
CA GLY A 286 -22.03 -19.12 97.71
C GLY A 286 -22.48 -20.26 98.65
N GLY A 287 -23.78 -20.58 98.63
CA GLY A 287 -24.36 -21.60 99.52
C GLY A 287 -23.99 -23.03 99.12
N GLU A 288 -23.87 -23.32 97.82
CA GLU A 288 -23.60 -24.69 97.34
C GLU A 288 -22.24 -25.22 97.80
N ASP A 289 -21.19 -24.39 97.79
CA ASP A 289 -19.86 -24.83 98.22
C ASP A 289 -19.72 -24.93 99.75
N MET A 290 -20.42 -24.07 100.50
CA MET A 290 -20.41 -24.09 101.97
C MET A 290 -21.22 -25.27 102.53
N GLU A 291 -22.41 -25.51 101.98
CA GLU A 291 -23.29 -26.63 102.36
C GLU A 291 -22.65 -27.98 101.97
N LYS A 292 -21.97 -28.04 100.83
CA LYS A 292 -21.16 -29.20 100.43
C LYS A 292 -20.02 -29.48 101.41
N LEU A 293 -19.33 -28.44 101.89
CA LEU A 293 -18.25 -28.60 102.88
C LEU A 293 -18.79 -29.10 104.23
N GLU A 294 -19.95 -28.60 104.68
CA GLU A 294 -20.60 -29.04 105.91
C GLU A 294 -21.10 -30.49 105.82
N LEU A 295 -21.65 -30.90 104.68
CA LEU A 295 -22.07 -32.29 104.44
C LEU A 295 -20.90 -33.27 104.48
N TYR A 296 -19.73 -32.92 103.94
CA TYR A 296 -18.52 -33.74 104.08
C TYR A 296 -18.06 -33.87 105.54
N GLN A 297 -18.13 -32.79 106.31
CA GLN A 297 -17.76 -32.83 107.73
C GLN A 297 -18.79 -33.61 108.59
N ALA A 298 -20.06 -33.64 108.19
CA ALA A 298 -21.08 -34.45 108.82
C ALA A 298 -20.89 -35.95 108.50
N LEU A 299 -20.50 -36.28 107.27
CA LEU A 299 -20.16 -37.64 106.85
C LEU A 299 -18.99 -38.20 107.66
N GLU A 300 -17.90 -37.44 107.80
CA GLU A 300 -16.71 -37.87 108.55
C GLU A 300 -17.03 -38.15 110.04
N ARG A 301 -17.90 -37.34 110.65
CA ARG A 301 -18.38 -37.59 112.03
C ARG A 301 -19.25 -38.84 112.14
N ALA A 302 -20.07 -39.12 111.13
CA ALA A 302 -20.90 -40.32 111.09
C ALA A 302 -20.06 -41.59 110.92
N GLU A 303 -19.06 -41.55 110.02
CA GLU A 303 -18.11 -42.64 109.80
C GLU A 303 -17.28 -42.93 111.07
N GLY A 304 -16.83 -41.90 111.80
CA GLY A 304 -16.16 -42.08 113.08
C GLY A 304 -17.03 -42.74 114.17
N ARG A 305 -18.33 -42.43 114.21
CA ARG A 305 -19.28 -43.10 115.12
C ARG A 305 -19.52 -44.56 114.73
N ILE A 306 -19.66 -44.83 113.43
CA ILE A 306 -19.86 -46.19 112.92
C ILE A 306 -18.64 -47.06 113.28
N MET A 307 -17.42 -46.59 113.01
CA MET A 307 -16.21 -47.34 113.40
C MET A 307 -16.11 -47.59 114.91
N SER A 308 -16.54 -46.64 115.74
CA SER A 308 -16.56 -46.79 117.20
C SER A 308 -17.57 -47.85 117.65
N LEU A 309 -18.77 -47.86 117.06
CA LEU A 309 -19.80 -48.86 117.32
C LEU A 309 -19.40 -50.25 116.82
N GLU A 310 -18.81 -50.36 115.64
CA GLU A 310 -18.29 -51.64 115.11
C GLU A 310 -17.19 -52.22 116.00
N LYS A 311 -16.33 -51.36 116.56
CA LYS A 311 -15.29 -51.78 117.53
C LYS A 311 -15.91 -52.25 118.85
N GLN A 312 -17.01 -51.64 119.28
CA GLN A 312 -17.76 -52.02 120.48
C GLN A 312 -18.53 -53.34 120.28
N ASP A 313 -19.14 -53.54 119.10
CA ASP A 313 -19.80 -54.81 118.72
C ASP A 313 -18.80 -55.95 118.52
N SER A 314 -17.61 -55.67 117.96
CA SER A 314 -16.53 -56.67 117.86
C SER A 314 -15.99 -57.07 119.24
N ALA A 315 -15.96 -56.15 120.20
CA ALA A 315 -15.57 -56.42 121.59
C ALA A 315 -16.67 -57.16 122.38
N TYR A 316 -17.95 -56.86 122.13
CA TYR A 316 -19.09 -57.56 122.73
C TYR A 316 -19.21 -59.00 122.22
N ASN A 317 -19.02 -59.22 120.91
CA ASN A 317 -19.02 -60.57 120.32
C ASN A 317 -17.83 -61.44 120.76
N LYS A 318 -16.70 -60.85 121.18
CA LYS A 318 -15.54 -61.60 121.71
C LYS A 318 -15.68 -62.01 123.18
N THR A 319 -16.61 -61.44 123.94
CA THR A 319 -16.74 -61.67 125.39
C THR A 319 -17.97 -62.51 125.79
N PHE A 320 -18.95 -62.72 124.89
CA PHE A 320 -20.20 -63.47 125.19
C PHE A 320 -20.39 -64.78 124.39
N GLY A 321 -19.37 -65.25 123.65
CA GLY A 321 -19.45 -66.41 122.74
C GLY A 321 -18.86 -67.75 123.25
N ALA A 322 -18.45 -67.87 124.52
CA ALA A 322 -17.82 -69.09 125.04
C ALA A 322 -18.65 -69.77 126.14
N ALA A 323 -19.32 -70.85 125.73
CA ALA A 323 -19.72 -72.04 126.50
C ALA A 323 -21.12 -72.09 127.15
N PRO A 324 -21.76 -73.28 127.15
CA PRO A 324 -23.15 -73.42 126.71
C PRO A 324 -24.09 -74.17 127.66
N SER A 325 -25.38 -74.03 127.35
CA SER A 325 -26.54 -74.91 127.56
C SER A 325 -26.32 -76.28 128.20
N ARG A 326 -26.99 -76.53 129.33
CA ARG A 326 -27.74 -77.77 129.62
C ARG A 326 -28.96 -77.41 130.48
N LEU A 327 -30.17 -77.63 129.93
CA LEU A 327 -31.10 -78.70 130.35
C LEU A 327 -31.54 -78.54 131.81
N GLY A 328 -32.81 -78.39 132.14
CA GLY A 328 -33.99 -78.84 131.43
C GLY A 328 -35.26 -78.54 132.23
N PRO A 329 -36.39 -79.12 131.81
CA PRO A 329 -37.73 -78.62 132.03
C PRO A 329 -38.40 -79.27 133.24
N LEU A 330 -39.46 -78.64 133.75
CA LEU A 330 -40.71 -79.32 134.12
C LEU A 330 -41.78 -78.27 134.42
N LEU A 331 -42.96 -78.50 133.84
CA LEU A 331 -44.18 -77.77 134.10
C LEU A 331 -44.67 -78.05 135.53
N ARG A 332 -45.25 -77.02 136.15
CA ARG A 332 -45.70 -76.83 137.55
C ARG A 332 -44.63 -76.37 138.54
#